data_AF-A0ABD1CMR6-F1
#
_entry.id   AF-A0ABD1CMR6-F1
#
_cell.length_a   1.000
_cell.length_b   1.000
_cell.length_c   1.000
_cell.angle_alpha   90.00
_cell.angle_beta   90.00
_cell.angle_gamma   90.00
#
_symmetry.space_group_name_H-M   'P 1'
#
loop_
_entity.id
_entity.type
_entity.pdbx_description
1 polymer ?
#
loop_
_entity_poly.entity_id
_entity_poly.type
_entity_poly.pdbx_seq_one_letter_code
_entity_poly.pdbx_strand_id
1 'polypeptide(L)'
;MRSLTLTVIFCAIITISSEHLQQLTTYYFPNYYCSPSICPNGGPHVACNAPNPFGASCYGKNPQLIPMTDVMRAQILDQHNRMRSLLASGQLPGYSPAVKMPTLQWDLELQYLAEANARSCEYGHDKCRNTNWSNPQIGHFTQIISDRTVKIGCGMVTYQTYNGELWTHDYFVCNYSFTNIINQPSYIKGHAGSQCSTGVSSAYPGLCN
;
A
#
# COMPACT_ATOMS: atom_id res chain seq x y z
N MET A 1 21.13 33.91 -28.23
CA MET A 1 20.02 33.34 -27.44
C MET A 1 20.14 31.82 -27.48
N ARG A 2 20.94 31.23 -26.58
CA ARG A 2 21.08 29.77 -26.47
C ARG A 2 20.21 29.29 -25.32
N SER A 3 19.20 28.52 -25.70
CA SER A 3 18.35 27.60 -24.92
C SER A 3 18.50 27.63 -23.38
N LEU A 4 17.65 28.42 -22.71
CA LEU A 4 17.37 28.22 -21.28
C LEU A 4 16.56 26.92 -21.04
N THR A 5 15.89 26.40 -22.07
CA THR A 5 15.02 25.22 -21.99
C THR A 5 15.80 23.92 -21.76
N LEU A 6 17.00 23.77 -22.35
CA LEU A 6 17.80 22.55 -22.17
C LEU A 6 18.35 22.42 -20.74
N THR A 7 18.78 23.53 -20.12
CA THR A 7 19.39 23.53 -18.78
C THR A 7 18.37 23.19 -17.69
N VAL A 8 17.12 23.64 -17.83
CA VAL A 8 16.04 23.33 -16.88
C VAL A 8 15.62 21.86 -16.95
N ILE A 9 15.55 21.29 -18.16
CA ILE A 9 15.22 19.87 -18.36
C ILE A 9 16.33 18.98 -17.79
N PHE A 10 17.61 19.34 -17.98
CA PHE A 10 18.74 18.59 -17.45
C PHE A 10 18.78 18.63 -15.91
N CYS A 11 18.47 19.77 -15.31
CA CYS A 11 18.37 19.91 -13.85
C CYS A 11 17.23 19.06 -13.28
N ALA A 12 16.06 19.07 -13.92
CA ALA A 12 14.89 18.28 -13.50
C ALA A 12 15.15 16.76 -13.58
N ILE A 13 15.87 16.28 -14.60
CA ILE A 13 16.24 14.87 -14.73
C ILE A 13 17.24 14.46 -13.63
N ILE A 14 18.21 15.32 -13.31
CA ILE A 14 19.17 15.08 -12.22
C ILE A 14 18.47 15.08 -10.85
N THR A 15 17.51 15.96 -10.60
CA THR A 15 16.74 15.94 -9.34
C THR A 15 15.84 14.70 -9.22
N ILE A 16 15.13 14.31 -10.29
CA ILE A 16 14.26 13.11 -10.31
C ILE A 16 15.07 11.82 -10.06
N SER A 17 16.25 11.69 -10.67
CA SER A 17 17.13 10.54 -10.45
C SER A 17 17.70 10.48 -9.03
N SER A 18 17.96 11.63 -8.39
CA SER A 18 18.46 11.69 -7.01
C SER A 18 17.40 11.32 -5.96
N GLU A 19 16.13 11.71 -6.16
CA GLU A 19 15.01 11.33 -5.28
C GLU A 19 14.69 9.83 -5.39
N HIS A 20 14.73 9.28 -6.60
CA HIS A 20 14.57 7.84 -6.83
C HIS A 20 15.75 7.05 -6.22
N LEU A 21 16.99 7.54 -6.33
CA LEU A 21 18.14 6.92 -5.66
C LEU A 21 18.05 7.02 -4.13
N GLN A 22 17.61 8.15 -3.57
CA GLN A 22 17.43 8.29 -2.12
C GLN A 22 16.36 7.31 -1.58
N GLN A 23 15.24 7.14 -2.28
CA GLN A 23 14.24 6.13 -1.93
C GLN A 23 14.78 4.69 -2.01
N LEU A 24 15.64 4.38 -2.98
CA LEU A 24 16.26 3.06 -3.09
C LEU A 24 17.26 2.79 -1.95
N THR A 25 17.95 3.81 -1.43
CA THR A 25 18.94 3.63 -0.35
C THR A 25 18.31 3.36 1.01
N THR A 26 17.23 4.03 1.41
CA THR A 26 16.55 3.80 2.71
C THR A 26 15.90 2.43 2.82
N TYR A 27 15.50 1.89 1.67
CA TYR A 27 14.77 0.64 1.51
C TYR A 27 15.62 -0.64 1.68
N TYR A 28 16.93 -0.49 1.50
CA TYR A 28 17.92 -1.57 1.51
C TYR A 28 18.83 -1.53 2.75
N PHE A 29 18.42 -0.87 3.83
CA PHE A 29 19.07 -1.02 5.13
C PHE A 29 18.33 -2.10 5.95
N PRO A 30 18.72 -3.40 5.85
CA PRO A 30 18.07 -4.50 6.56
C PRO A 30 17.97 -4.28 8.07
N ASN A 31 18.87 -3.47 8.65
CA ASN A 31 18.87 -3.17 10.09
C ASN A 31 17.84 -2.11 10.52
N TYR A 32 17.33 -1.27 9.61
CA TYR A 32 16.35 -0.23 9.98
C TYR A 32 15.11 -0.87 10.58
N TYR A 33 14.51 -1.82 9.86
CA TYR A 33 13.32 -2.55 10.28
C TYR A 33 13.55 -3.48 11.47
N CYS A 34 14.80 -3.81 11.79
CA CYS A 34 15.12 -4.60 12.98
C CYS A 34 15.17 -3.77 14.27
N SER A 35 15.00 -2.45 14.20
CA SER A 35 14.93 -1.60 15.39
C SER A 35 13.69 -1.94 16.24
N PRO A 36 13.84 -2.26 17.54
CA PRO A 36 12.70 -2.51 18.44
C PRO A 36 11.74 -1.34 18.55
N SER A 37 12.20 -0.10 18.28
CA SER A 37 11.37 1.11 18.34
C SER A 37 10.23 1.13 17.31
N ILE A 38 10.36 0.37 16.22
CA ILE A 38 9.36 0.31 15.14
C ILE A 38 8.17 -0.57 15.53
N CYS A 39 8.42 -1.57 16.38
CA CYS A 39 7.41 -2.51 16.88
C CYS A 39 7.28 -2.39 18.40
N PRO A 40 6.69 -1.29 18.92
CA PRO A 40 6.61 -1.04 20.37
C PRO A 40 5.77 -2.09 21.11
N ASN A 41 4.84 -2.75 20.40
CA ASN A 41 4.01 -3.84 20.94
C ASN A 41 4.68 -5.22 20.84
N GLY A 42 5.97 -5.28 20.44
CA GLY A 42 6.77 -6.49 20.33
C GLY A 42 6.61 -7.26 19.02
N GLY A 43 7.42 -8.32 18.88
CA GLY A 43 7.50 -9.16 17.69
C GLY A 43 8.50 -8.65 16.62
N PRO A 44 8.96 -9.53 15.72
CA PRO A 44 9.81 -9.12 14.60
C PRO A 44 9.00 -8.31 13.58
N HIS A 45 9.61 -7.25 13.06
CA HIS A 45 9.07 -6.53 11.90
C HIS A 45 9.13 -7.42 10.65
N VAL A 46 8.13 -7.34 9.77
CA VAL A 46 8.03 -8.15 8.54
C VAL A 46 9.24 -8.01 7.60
N ALA A 47 9.86 -6.83 7.62
CA ALA A 47 11.08 -6.55 6.86
C ALA A 47 12.40 -6.77 7.61
N CYS A 48 12.37 -7.05 8.92
CA CYS A 48 13.58 -7.41 9.65
C CYS A 48 14.01 -8.81 9.25
N ASN A 49 15.17 -8.94 8.61
CA ASN A 49 15.64 -10.21 8.02
C ASN A 49 14.59 -10.83 7.07
N ALA A 50 13.92 -10.01 6.26
CA ALA A 50 12.94 -10.48 5.29
C ALA A 50 13.51 -11.60 4.41
N PRO A 51 12.70 -12.63 4.09
CA PRO A 51 13.15 -13.72 3.24
C PRO A 51 13.65 -13.23 1.88
N ASN A 52 14.80 -13.75 1.44
CA ASN A 52 15.37 -13.48 0.13
C ASN A 52 15.96 -14.78 -0.47
N PRO A 53 15.39 -15.33 -1.57
CA PRO A 53 14.22 -14.84 -2.29
C PRO A 53 12.88 -15.19 -1.62
N PHE A 54 12.81 -16.25 -0.81
CA PHE A 54 11.56 -16.75 -0.21
C PHE A 54 11.79 -17.39 1.16
N GLY A 55 10.73 -17.43 1.97
CA GLY A 55 10.73 -18.02 3.31
C GLY A 55 10.67 -19.54 3.28
N ALA A 56 10.93 -20.17 4.43
CA ALA A 56 10.97 -21.62 4.54
C ALA A 56 9.64 -22.30 4.16
N SER A 57 8.52 -21.64 4.45
CA SER A 57 7.18 -22.12 4.10
C SER A 57 6.92 -22.15 2.59
N CYS A 58 7.79 -21.58 1.76
CA CYS A 58 7.74 -21.66 0.29
C CYS A 58 8.51 -22.86 -0.30
N TYR A 59 9.30 -23.61 0.49
CA TYR A 59 10.14 -24.69 -0.05
C TYR A 59 9.30 -25.79 -0.72
N GLY A 60 9.76 -26.26 -1.89
CA GLY A 60 9.07 -27.27 -2.69
C GLY A 60 7.80 -26.78 -3.40
N LYS A 61 7.46 -25.49 -3.30
CA LYS A 61 6.23 -24.91 -3.87
C LYS A 61 6.45 -24.10 -5.16
N ASN A 62 7.63 -24.19 -5.79
CA ASN A 62 7.97 -23.41 -6.99
C ASN A 62 7.54 -21.92 -6.91
N PRO A 63 7.94 -21.18 -5.86
CA PRO A 63 7.45 -19.82 -5.63
C PRO A 63 8.00 -18.83 -6.67
N GLN A 64 7.16 -17.89 -7.09
CA GLN A 64 7.53 -16.80 -7.99
C GLN A 64 6.99 -15.48 -7.45
N LEU A 65 7.86 -14.47 -7.40
CA LEU A 65 7.46 -13.10 -7.07
C LEU A 65 6.84 -12.51 -8.33
N ILE A 66 5.61 -12.05 -8.24
CA ILE A 66 4.95 -11.36 -9.35
C ILE A 66 5.31 -9.88 -9.24
N PRO A 67 6.13 -9.32 -10.16
CA PRO A 67 6.56 -7.93 -10.06
C PRO A 67 5.36 -6.99 -10.16
N MET A 68 5.26 -6.05 -9.22
CA MET A 68 4.22 -5.02 -9.27
C MET A 68 4.58 -3.96 -10.31
N THR A 69 4.22 -4.24 -11.57
CA THR A 69 4.46 -3.33 -12.71
C THR A 69 3.69 -2.02 -12.56
N ASP A 70 4.10 -0.97 -13.26
CA ASP A 70 3.38 0.32 -13.28
C ASP A 70 1.91 0.18 -13.67
N VAL A 71 1.63 -0.72 -14.62
CA VAL A 71 0.27 -1.02 -15.06
C VAL A 71 -0.55 -1.63 -13.92
N MET A 72 0.01 -2.63 -13.22
CA MET A 72 -0.67 -3.26 -12.08
C MET A 72 -0.88 -2.27 -10.93
N ARG A 73 0.14 -1.46 -10.60
CA ARG A 73 0.03 -0.40 -9.59
C ARG A 73 -1.11 0.56 -9.92
N ALA A 74 -1.16 1.04 -11.17
CA ALA A 74 -2.19 1.95 -11.63
C ALA A 74 -3.59 1.32 -11.56
N GLN A 75 -3.74 0.07 -11.97
CA GLN A 75 -5.02 -0.65 -11.90
C GLN A 75 -5.49 -0.86 -10.46
N ILE A 76 -4.59 -1.25 -9.56
CA ILE A 76 -4.92 -1.44 -8.14
C ILE A 76 -5.36 -0.10 -7.52
N LEU A 77 -4.60 0.98 -7.76
CA LEU A 77 -4.98 2.31 -7.29
C LEU A 77 -6.32 2.76 -7.85
N ASP A 78 -6.53 2.60 -9.15
CA ASP A 78 -7.76 3.02 -9.81
C ASP A 78 -8.97 2.29 -9.24
N GLN A 79 -8.87 0.96 -9.06
CA GLN A 79 -9.96 0.18 -8.48
C GLN A 79 -10.28 0.59 -7.04
N HIS A 80 -9.26 0.84 -6.22
CA HIS A 80 -9.47 1.31 -4.84
C HIS A 80 -10.10 2.72 -4.82
N ASN A 81 -9.60 3.64 -5.63
CA ASN A 81 -10.10 5.01 -5.69
C ASN A 81 -11.53 5.06 -6.27
N ARG A 82 -11.87 4.25 -7.27
CA ARG A 82 -13.25 4.15 -7.77
C ARG A 82 -14.22 3.67 -6.68
N MET A 83 -13.85 2.62 -5.94
CA MET A 83 -14.69 2.11 -4.86
C MET A 83 -14.87 3.15 -3.75
N ARG A 84 -13.78 3.82 -3.34
CA ARG A 84 -13.83 4.90 -2.35
C ARG A 84 -14.68 6.07 -2.83
N SER A 85 -14.57 6.45 -4.11
CA SER A 85 -15.35 7.53 -4.72
C SER A 85 -16.84 7.20 -4.76
N LEU A 86 -17.19 5.96 -5.11
CA LEU A 86 -18.57 5.48 -5.12
C LEU A 86 -19.21 5.59 -3.73
N LEU A 87 -18.48 5.19 -2.69
CA LEU A 87 -18.95 5.36 -1.31
C LEU A 87 -19.02 6.84 -0.91
N ALA A 88 -17.95 7.59 -1.13
CA ALA A 88 -17.82 8.97 -0.64
C ALA A 88 -18.80 9.94 -1.30
N SER A 89 -19.21 9.65 -2.54
CA SER A 89 -20.27 10.38 -3.26
C SER A 89 -21.69 9.96 -2.87
N GLY A 90 -21.85 8.94 -2.02
CA GLY A 90 -23.17 8.43 -1.62
C GLY A 90 -23.85 7.56 -2.68
N GLN A 91 -23.10 7.10 -3.68
CA GLN A 91 -23.61 6.24 -4.75
C GLN A 91 -23.60 4.75 -4.39
N LEU A 92 -22.93 4.37 -3.30
CA LEU A 92 -22.96 3.00 -2.78
C LEU A 92 -24.19 2.80 -1.87
N PRO A 93 -25.17 1.96 -2.25
CA PRO A 93 -26.40 1.77 -1.48
C PRO A 93 -26.12 1.31 -0.04
N GLY A 94 -26.82 1.91 0.93
CA GLY A 94 -26.68 1.58 2.35
C GLY A 94 -25.55 2.32 3.07
N TYR A 95 -24.76 3.15 2.36
CA TYR A 95 -23.67 3.94 2.95
C TYR A 95 -23.91 5.44 2.79
N SER A 96 -23.58 6.21 3.82
CA SER A 96 -23.65 7.68 3.76
C SER A 96 -22.41 8.24 3.03
N PRO A 97 -22.54 9.36 2.30
CA PRO A 97 -21.39 10.04 1.71
C PRO A 97 -20.40 10.54 2.76
N ALA A 98 -19.16 10.81 2.33
CA ALA A 98 -18.04 11.15 3.22
C ALA A 98 -17.59 12.61 3.03
N VAL A 99 -17.36 13.33 4.12
CA VAL A 99 -16.98 14.76 4.04
C VAL A 99 -15.56 14.99 3.55
N LYS A 100 -14.66 14.02 3.74
CA LYS A 100 -13.22 14.17 3.47
C LYS A 100 -12.55 12.83 3.17
N MET A 101 -12.90 12.19 2.06
CA MET A 101 -12.25 10.93 1.67
C MET A 101 -11.03 11.23 0.77
N PRO A 102 -9.78 11.01 1.18
CA PRO A 102 -8.63 11.30 0.34
C PRO A 102 -8.48 10.31 -0.83
N THR A 103 -7.93 10.79 -1.95
CA THR A 103 -7.47 9.95 -3.07
C THR A 103 -6.20 9.21 -2.64
N LEU A 104 -6.18 7.88 -2.81
CA LEU A 104 -5.01 7.07 -2.47
C LEU A 104 -3.89 7.28 -3.48
N GLN A 105 -2.67 7.33 -2.96
CA GLN A 105 -1.42 7.30 -3.73
C GLN A 105 -0.68 5.99 -3.50
N TRP A 106 0.10 5.55 -4.49
CA TRP A 106 0.96 4.38 -4.32
C TRP A 106 2.15 4.76 -3.46
N ASP A 107 2.46 3.90 -2.49
CA ASP A 107 3.65 4.04 -1.67
C ASP A 107 4.53 2.82 -1.87
N LEU A 108 5.76 3.08 -2.31
CA LEU A 108 6.71 2.02 -2.53
C LEU A 108 7.00 1.33 -1.20
N GLU A 109 7.31 2.01 -0.10
CA GLU A 109 7.64 1.36 1.19
C GLU A 109 6.60 0.32 1.60
N LEU A 110 5.32 0.68 1.53
CA LEU A 110 4.22 -0.24 1.78
C LEU A 110 4.21 -1.46 0.84
N GLN A 111 4.53 -1.28 -0.45
CA GLN A 111 4.66 -2.38 -1.41
C GLN A 111 5.74 -3.38 -0.99
N TYR A 112 6.93 -2.93 -0.59
CA TYR A 112 7.98 -3.85 -0.18
C TYR A 112 7.70 -4.58 1.10
N LEU A 113 7.07 -3.92 2.07
CA LEU A 113 6.60 -4.60 3.27
C LEU A 113 5.56 -5.67 2.91
N ALA A 114 4.70 -5.40 1.93
CA ALA A 114 3.73 -6.37 1.44
C ALA A 114 4.39 -7.52 0.67
N GLU A 115 5.40 -7.25 -0.15
CA GLU A 115 6.21 -8.26 -0.84
C GLU A 115 7.03 -9.10 0.14
N ALA A 116 7.59 -8.49 1.19
CA ALA A 116 8.28 -9.21 2.27
C ALA A 116 7.34 -10.18 2.99
N ASN A 117 6.10 -9.75 3.28
CA ASN A 117 5.07 -10.64 3.81
C ASN A 117 4.74 -11.76 2.83
N ALA A 118 4.42 -11.43 1.58
CA ALA A 118 4.04 -12.42 0.56
C ALA A 118 5.13 -13.47 0.31
N ARG A 119 6.42 -13.07 0.36
CA ARG A 119 7.58 -13.96 0.22
C ARG A 119 7.74 -14.97 1.36
N SER A 120 7.00 -14.86 2.45
CA SER A 120 6.97 -15.89 3.50
C SER A 120 6.21 -17.15 3.08
N CYS A 121 5.23 -17.06 2.15
CA CYS A 121 4.22 -18.08 1.89
C CYS A 121 3.46 -18.57 3.14
N GLU A 122 3.41 -17.75 4.20
CA GLU A 122 2.60 -17.99 5.39
C GLU A 122 1.33 -17.16 5.29
N TYR A 123 0.21 -17.81 4.98
CA TYR A 123 -1.08 -17.11 4.85
C TYR A 123 -1.52 -16.58 6.21
N GLY A 124 -1.36 -15.28 6.43
CA GLY A 124 -1.75 -14.65 7.68
C GLY A 124 -1.37 -13.18 7.76
N HIS A 125 -1.60 -12.62 8.94
CA HIS A 125 -1.11 -11.29 9.28
C HIS A 125 0.24 -11.44 9.97
N ASP A 126 1.21 -10.67 9.48
CA ASP A 126 2.49 -10.42 10.13
C ASP A 126 2.30 -9.77 11.50
N LYS A 127 3.25 -10.05 12.41
CA LYS A 127 3.21 -9.54 13.79
C LYS A 127 3.36 -8.03 13.86
N CYS A 128 4.16 -7.45 12.97
CA CYS A 128 4.41 -6.02 12.90
C CYS A 128 4.83 -5.61 11.48
N ARG A 129 4.19 -4.56 10.95
CA ARG A 129 4.41 -4.01 9.60
C ARG A 129 4.53 -2.49 9.57
N ASN A 130 4.76 -1.93 10.75
CA ASN A 130 4.67 -0.51 11.00
C ASN A 130 5.78 0.24 10.27
N THR A 131 5.41 1.32 9.59
CA THR A 131 6.35 2.42 9.34
C THR A 131 6.30 3.37 10.54
N ASN A 132 6.86 4.58 10.46
CA ASN A 132 6.78 5.58 11.54
C ASN A 132 5.34 6.04 11.92
N TRP A 133 4.30 5.43 11.34
CA TRP A 133 2.88 5.62 11.65
C TRP A 133 2.23 4.24 11.92
N SER A 134 1.51 4.02 13.03
CA SER A 134 1.10 2.64 13.38
C SER A 134 -0.18 2.43 14.22
N ASN A 135 -0.92 1.37 13.83
CA ASN A 135 -1.67 0.40 14.65
C ASN A 135 -2.08 -0.81 13.75
N PRO A 136 -2.51 -1.99 14.27
CA PRO A 136 -3.17 -3.03 13.46
C PRO A 136 -4.53 -3.55 14.00
N GLN A 137 -5.55 -3.72 13.12
CA GLN A 137 -6.44 -4.92 12.99
C GLN A 137 -7.46 -4.78 11.82
N ILE A 138 -7.91 -5.91 11.26
CA ILE A 138 -8.36 -6.05 9.86
C ILE A 138 -9.84 -6.37 9.69
N GLY A 139 -10.53 -5.47 9.00
CA GLY A 139 -11.70 -5.74 8.16
C GLY A 139 -11.38 -5.19 6.76
N HIS A 140 -11.32 -6.05 5.74
CA HIS A 140 -10.86 -5.65 4.39
C HIS A 140 -11.64 -4.46 3.84
N PHE A 141 -12.96 -4.48 4.00
CA PHE A 141 -13.82 -3.37 3.57
C PHE A 141 -13.53 -2.07 4.33
N THR A 142 -13.53 -2.10 5.67
CA THR A 142 -13.34 -0.90 6.50
C THR A 142 -11.98 -0.26 6.26
N GLN A 143 -10.97 -1.08 5.97
CA GLN A 143 -9.64 -0.60 5.60
C GLN A 143 -9.63 0.16 4.28
N ILE A 144 -10.31 -0.36 3.25
CA ILE A 144 -10.40 0.27 1.93
C ILE A 144 -11.13 1.62 2.03
N ILE A 145 -12.16 1.71 2.86
CA ILE A 145 -13.03 2.90 2.95
C ILE A 145 -12.63 3.87 4.07
N SER A 146 -11.46 3.71 4.68
CA SER A 146 -11.05 4.61 5.76
C SER A 146 -10.68 5.99 5.23
N ASP A 147 -11.21 7.06 5.82
CA ASP A 147 -10.85 8.44 5.47
C ASP A 147 -9.48 8.87 6.01
N ARG A 148 -8.85 8.04 6.86
CA ARG A 148 -7.51 8.25 7.40
C ARG A 148 -6.40 7.65 6.54
N THR A 149 -6.72 6.72 5.64
CA THR A 149 -5.71 6.13 4.75
C THR A 149 -5.51 7.00 3.51
N VAL A 150 -4.24 7.33 3.23
CA VAL A 150 -3.82 8.18 2.09
C VAL A 150 -2.90 7.45 1.13
N LYS A 151 -2.28 6.35 1.58
CA LYS A 151 -1.34 5.56 0.79
C LYS A 151 -1.64 4.07 0.86
N ILE A 152 -1.33 3.37 -0.21
CA ILE A 152 -1.41 1.92 -0.36
C ILE A 152 -0.18 1.41 -1.10
N GLY A 153 0.29 0.22 -0.74
CA GLY A 153 1.27 -0.51 -1.54
C GLY A 153 1.04 -2.02 -1.37
N CYS A 154 1.15 -2.76 -2.47
CA CYS A 154 0.82 -4.19 -2.48
C CYS A 154 1.94 -5.02 -3.08
N GLY A 155 1.98 -6.30 -2.71
CA GLY A 155 2.91 -7.31 -3.20
C GLY A 155 2.19 -8.63 -3.48
N MET A 156 2.75 -9.44 -4.39
CA MET A 156 2.13 -10.69 -4.81
C MET A 156 3.17 -11.78 -5.03
N VAL A 157 2.94 -12.96 -4.46
CA VAL A 157 3.70 -14.17 -4.73
C VAL A 157 2.75 -15.25 -5.20
N THR A 158 3.13 -15.96 -6.26
CA THR A 158 2.42 -17.18 -6.68
C THR A 158 3.25 -18.40 -6.32
N TYR A 159 2.61 -19.47 -5.87
CA TYR A 159 3.26 -20.74 -5.55
C TYR A 159 2.32 -21.92 -5.75
N GLN A 160 2.88 -23.12 -5.88
CA GLN A 160 2.17 -24.34 -6.24
C GLN A 160 2.19 -25.37 -5.12
N THR A 161 1.08 -26.08 -4.90
CA THR A 161 1.01 -27.23 -3.98
C THR A 161 0.38 -28.43 -4.66
N TYR A 162 0.74 -29.65 -4.24
CA TYR A 162 0.17 -30.87 -4.78
C TYR A 162 -0.64 -31.63 -3.72
N ASN A 163 -1.95 -31.75 -3.94
CA ASN A 163 -2.88 -32.49 -3.08
C ASN A 163 -3.69 -33.49 -3.94
N GLY A 164 -3.00 -34.31 -4.73
CA GLY A 164 -3.60 -35.17 -5.76
C GLY A 164 -3.70 -34.50 -7.14
N GLU A 165 -3.78 -33.17 -7.16
CA GLU A 165 -3.67 -32.31 -8.35
C GLU A 165 -2.82 -31.08 -8.03
N LEU A 166 -2.33 -30.40 -9.07
CA LEU A 166 -1.51 -29.19 -8.95
C LEU A 166 -2.41 -27.97 -8.70
N TRP A 167 -2.25 -27.33 -7.55
CA TRP A 167 -2.96 -26.10 -7.17
C TRP A 167 -2.02 -24.91 -7.23
N THR A 168 -2.41 -23.86 -7.94
CA THR A 168 -1.71 -22.56 -7.93
C THR A 168 -2.37 -21.64 -6.92
N HIS A 169 -1.57 -21.09 -6.01
CA HIS A 169 -1.97 -20.13 -5.00
C HIS A 169 -1.39 -18.77 -5.34
N ASP A 170 -2.25 -17.77 -5.40
CA ASP A 170 -1.88 -16.37 -5.60
C ASP A 170 -2.03 -15.62 -4.29
N TYR A 171 -0.91 -15.39 -3.60
CA TYR A 171 -0.90 -14.68 -2.33
C TYR A 171 -0.67 -13.18 -2.55
N PHE A 172 -1.77 -12.44 -2.56
CA PHE A 172 -1.80 -10.99 -2.73
C PHE A 172 -1.96 -10.28 -1.37
N VAL A 173 -1.05 -9.36 -1.06
CA VAL A 173 -1.02 -8.60 0.19
C VAL A 173 -1.03 -7.11 -0.15
N CYS A 174 -1.88 -6.33 0.52
CA CYS A 174 -1.88 -4.87 0.46
C CYS A 174 -1.71 -4.27 1.84
N ASN A 175 -0.78 -3.32 1.94
CA ASN A 175 -0.56 -2.50 3.11
C ASN A 175 -1.12 -1.09 2.88
N TYR A 176 -1.67 -0.51 3.94
CA TYR A 176 -2.27 0.82 3.94
C TYR A 176 -1.54 1.70 4.97
N SER A 177 -1.44 3.00 4.70
CA SER A 177 -0.78 3.97 5.62
C SER A 177 -1.40 4.08 7.01
N PHE A 178 -2.62 3.60 7.19
CA PHE A 178 -3.36 3.71 8.44
C PHE A 178 -4.24 2.49 8.63
N THR A 179 -4.44 2.04 9.87
CA THR A 179 -5.33 0.89 10.17
C THR A 179 -6.68 1.33 10.72
N ASN A 180 -7.64 0.40 10.80
CA ASN A 180 -8.87 0.65 11.54
C ASN A 180 -8.59 0.73 13.06
N ILE A 181 -9.20 1.71 13.72
CA ILE A 181 -9.16 1.84 15.18
C ILE A 181 -10.51 1.39 15.74
N ILE A 182 -10.47 0.43 16.68
CA ILE A 182 -11.67 -0.06 17.37
C ILE A 182 -12.40 1.12 18.02
N ASN A 183 -13.74 1.14 17.89
CA ASN A 183 -14.62 2.21 18.38
C ASN A 183 -14.42 3.58 17.71
N GLN A 184 -13.68 3.67 16.60
CA GLN A 184 -13.66 4.86 15.75
C GLN A 184 -14.38 4.59 14.44
N PRO A 185 -15.10 5.59 13.87
CA PRO A 185 -15.71 5.44 12.57
C PRO A 185 -14.63 5.29 11.49
N SER A 186 -14.92 4.48 10.47
CA SER A 186 -14.04 4.32 9.31
C SER A 186 -13.91 5.65 8.55
N TYR A 187 -14.99 6.44 8.49
CA TYR A 187 -15.01 7.76 7.89
C TYR A 187 -16.06 8.68 8.52
N ILE A 188 -15.89 9.99 8.34
CA ILE A 188 -16.86 11.00 8.77
C ILE A 188 -17.92 11.22 7.68
N LYS A 189 -19.19 11.06 8.07
CA LYS A 189 -20.35 11.19 7.18
C LYS A 189 -20.74 12.65 6.94
N GLY A 190 -21.23 12.98 5.74
CA GLY A 190 -21.79 14.29 5.41
C GLY A 190 -21.75 14.59 3.92
N HIS A 191 -21.92 15.85 3.53
CA HIS A 191 -21.88 16.23 2.10
C HIS A 191 -20.51 15.91 1.50
N ALA A 192 -20.51 15.21 0.37
CA ALA A 192 -19.30 14.70 -0.28
C ALA A 192 -18.27 15.81 -0.50
N GLY A 193 -17.06 15.61 0.02
CA GLY A 193 -15.94 16.55 -0.17
C GLY A 193 -16.11 17.93 0.50
N SER A 194 -17.13 18.14 1.32
CA SER A 194 -17.38 19.40 2.03
C SER A 194 -16.25 19.85 2.96
N GLN A 195 -15.34 18.95 3.33
CA GLN A 195 -14.16 19.22 4.15
C GLN A 195 -12.83 18.94 3.42
N CYS A 196 -12.85 18.82 2.09
CA CYS A 196 -11.62 18.78 1.29
C CYS A 196 -10.96 20.16 1.24
N SER A 197 -9.70 20.25 1.68
CA SER A 197 -8.98 21.51 1.78
C SER A 197 -8.53 22.09 0.43
N THR A 198 -8.20 21.21 -0.52
CA THR A 198 -7.64 21.53 -1.84
C THR A 198 -8.61 21.24 -2.98
N GLY A 199 -9.90 21.05 -2.64
CA GLY A 199 -10.94 20.65 -3.57
C GLY A 199 -11.03 19.12 -3.77
N VAL A 200 -11.91 18.75 -4.69
CA VAL A 200 -12.20 17.36 -5.03
C VAL A 200 -11.44 16.90 -6.27
N SER A 201 -11.18 15.60 -6.36
CA SER A 201 -10.56 14.96 -7.51
C SER A 201 -11.45 15.05 -8.75
N SER A 202 -10.85 15.47 -9.87
CA SER A 202 -11.50 15.46 -11.18
C SER A 202 -11.70 14.03 -11.72
N ALA A 203 -10.81 13.09 -11.35
CA ALA A 203 -10.87 11.70 -11.77
C ALA A 203 -11.82 10.86 -10.90
N TYR A 204 -11.95 11.21 -9.62
CA TYR A 204 -12.73 10.47 -8.63
C TYR A 204 -13.71 11.41 -7.89
N PRO A 205 -14.88 11.71 -8.49
CA PRO A 205 -15.88 12.58 -7.87
C PRO A 205 -16.38 12.01 -6.53
N GLY A 206 -15.97 12.65 -5.44
CA GLY A 206 -16.21 12.18 -4.06
C GLY A 206 -14.94 12.11 -3.22
N LEU A 207 -13.76 12.12 -3.85
CA LEU A 207 -12.47 12.12 -3.17
C LEU A 207 -11.84 13.51 -3.14
N CYS A 208 -10.99 13.77 -2.14
CA CYS A 208 -10.14 14.95 -2.06
C CYS A 208 -8.87 14.79 -2.90
N ASN A 209 -8.33 15.91 -3.39
CA ASN A 209 -7.02 15.98 -4.05
C ASN A 209 -5.86 15.65 -3.11
#